data_AF-A0A6M1YRA2-F1
#
_entry.id   AF-A0A6M1YRA2-F1
#
_cell.length_a   1.000
_cell.length_b   1.000
_cell.length_c   1.000
_cell.angle_alpha   90.00
_cell.angle_beta   90.00
_cell.angle_gamma   90.00
#
_symmetry.space_group_name_H-M   'P 1'
#
loop_
_entity.id
_entity.type
_entity.pdbx_description
1 polymer ?
#
loop_
_entity_poly.entity_id
_entity_poly.type
_entity_poly.pdbx_seq_one_letter_code
_entity_poly.pdbx_strand_id
1 'polypeptide(L)'
;MTYLKQFIEKIKSNDYQGFLKIFEEYCFSDEVNYEELKSLLLEVEKSDLAENFGQHVNRTIFLWEKLEDEDEKNEILRLICDLQNKNDAELASIVYDHLKMKYSKDPLFNEKIRLIGLRSRENFQGAISKFELLTHMKKGKFVFHKAGWGTGEILDLSLLREEMNLEFEYVVGHKSLSFENALKTLVPL
;
A
#
# COMPACT_ATOMS: atom_id res chain seq x y z
N MET A 1 3.02 -0.17 -25.29
CA MET A 1 3.17 0.66 -24.07
C MET A 1 3.34 2.11 -24.50
N THR A 2 2.23 2.73 -24.91
CA THR A 2 2.23 4.07 -25.52
C THR A 2 2.09 5.15 -24.44
N TYR A 3 1.41 4.85 -23.34
CA TYR A 3 1.22 5.78 -22.23
C TYR A 3 2.39 5.77 -21.25
N LEU A 4 2.98 4.61 -20.93
CA LEU A 4 4.08 4.52 -19.96
C LEU A 4 5.25 5.47 -20.26
N LYS A 5 5.67 5.53 -21.53
CA LYS A 5 6.76 6.42 -21.95
C LYS A 5 6.43 7.89 -21.71
N GLN A 6 5.19 8.29 -21.99
CA GLN A 6 4.74 9.65 -21.78
C GLN A 6 4.66 9.98 -20.29
N PHE A 7 4.15 9.06 -19.45
CA PHE A 7 4.15 9.23 -18.01
C PHE A 7 5.56 9.39 -17.44
N ILE A 8 6.50 8.53 -17.84
CA ILE A 8 7.89 8.62 -17.40
C ILE A 8 8.51 9.96 -17.79
N GLU A 9 8.22 10.49 -18.99
CA GLU A 9 8.68 11.81 -19.42
C GLU A 9 8.09 12.93 -18.54
N LYS A 10 6.81 12.86 -18.21
CA LYS A 10 6.15 13.83 -17.32
C LYS A 10 6.66 13.77 -15.89
N ILE A 11 6.92 12.58 -15.37
CA ILE A 11 7.55 12.36 -14.06
C ILE A 11 8.95 12.98 -14.04
N LYS A 12 9.80 12.68 -15.04
CA LYS A 12 11.18 13.19 -15.11
C LYS A 12 11.26 14.71 -15.27
N SER A 13 10.27 15.31 -15.93
CA SER A 13 10.18 16.76 -16.12
C SER A 13 9.43 17.46 -14.99
N ASN A 14 8.94 16.73 -13.98
CA ASN A 14 8.11 17.22 -12.89
C ASN A 14 6.85 17.98 -13.38
N ASP A 15 6.33 17.60 -14.56
CA ASP A 15 5.16 18.20 -15.19
C ASP A 15 3.88 17.55 -14.67
N TYR A 16 3.43 17.95 -13.47
CA TYR A 16 2.24 17.39 -12.83
C TYR A 16 0.96 17.64 -13.64
N GLN A 17 0.81 18.81 -14.26
CA GLN A 17 -0.39 19.14 -15.03
C GLN A 17 -0.48 18.27 -16.30
N GLY A 18 0.64 18.14 -17.02
CA GLY A 18 0.73 17.24 -18.17
C GLY A 18 0.54 15.78 -17.77
N PHE A 19 1.09 15.37 -16.64
CA PHE A 19 0.89 14.03 -16.06
C PHE A 19 -0.60 13.75 -15.82
N LEU A 20 -1.30 14.64 -15.10
CA LEU A 20 -2.72 14.45 -14.77
C LEU A 20 -3.59 14.38 -16.01
N LYS A 21 -3.32 15.20 -17.04
CA LYS A 21 -4.08 15.16 -18.29
C LYS A 21 -4.00 13.79 -18.96
N ILE A 22 -2.79 13.24 -19.07
CA ILE A 22 -2.57 11.91 -19.65
C ILE A 22 -3.21 10.83 -18.77
N PHE A 23 -3.13 10.98 -17.45
CA PHE A 23 -3.74 10.05 -16.51
C PHE A 23 -5.26 10.01 -16.64
N GLU A 24 -5.91 11.16 -16.78
CA GLU A 24 -7.34 11.24 -17.06
C GLU A 24 -7.70 10.50 -18.35
N GLU A 25 -7.00 10.79 -19.45
CA GLU A 25 -7.20 10.09 -20.73
C GLU A 25 -7.00 8.57 -20.59
N TYR A 26 -6.00 8.14 -19.82
CA TYR A 26 -5.70 6.74 -19.58
C TYR A 26 -6.81 6.03 -18.79
N CYS A 27 -7.36 6.67 -17.74
CA CYS A 27 -8.48 6.12 -16.96
C CYS A 27 -9.74 5.89 -17.79
N PHE A 28 -9.92 6.62 -18.90
CA PHE A 28 -11.05 6.43 -19.83
C PHE A 28 -10.77 5.41 -20.93
N SER A 29 -9.59 4.77 -20.96
CA SER A 29 -9.31 3.72 -21.93
C SER A 29 -10.19 2.49 -21.70
N ASP A 30 -10.70 1.87 -22.77
CA ASP A 30 -11.52 0.67 -22.69
C ASP A 30 -10.73 -0.57 -22.28
N GLU A 31 -9.43 -0.62 -22.61
CA GLU A 31 -8.53 -1.72 -22.30
C GLU A 31 -7.56 -1.32 -21.19
N VAL A 32 -7.34 -2.21 -20.23
CA VAL A 32 -6.32 -2.06 -19.19
C VAL A 32 -5.17 -3.01 -19.47
N ASN A 33 -3.95 -2.48 -19.43
CA ASN A 33 -2.73 -3.29 -19.44
C ASN A 33 -2.14 -3.30 -18.02
N TYR A 34 -2.22 -4.44 -17.34
CA TYR A 34 -1.76 -4.61 -15.97
C TYR A 34 -0.31 -4.14 -15.76
N GLU A 35 0.63 -4.60 -16.59
CA GLU A 35 2.06 -4.26 -16.44
C GLU A 35 2.33 -2.75 -16.63
N GLU A 36 1.63 -2.12 -17.57
CA GLU A 36 1.71 -0.66 -17.76
C GLU A 36 1.16 0.10 -16.56
N LEU A 37 -0.01 -0.30 -16.04
CA LEU A 37 -0.63 0.34 -14.89
C LEU A 37 0.21 0.15 -13.61
N LYS A 38 0.69 -1.07 -13.36
CA LYS A 38 1.59 -1.38 -12.25
C LYS A 38 2.86 -0.54 -12.31
N SER A 39 3.50 -0.50 -13.48
CA SER A 39 4.72 0.29 -13.69
C SER A 39 4.46 1.78 -13.46
N LEU A 40 3.33 2.31 -13.93
CA LEU A 40 2.93 3.70 -13.69
C LEU A 40 2.85 4.00 -12.19
N LEU A 41 2.08 3.22 -11.43
CA LEU A 41 1.88 3.46 -9.99
C LEU A 41 3.21 3.39 -9.23
N LEU A 42 4.06 2.40 -9.52
CA LEU A 42 5.37 2.24 -8.90
C LEU A 42 6.34 3.37 -9.23
N GLU A 43 6.33 3.88 -10.46
CA GLU A 43 7.20 5.00 -10.83
C GLU A 43 6.72 6.32 -10.23
N VAL A 44 5.41 6.52 -10.10
CA VAL A 44 4.87 7.69 -9.40
C VAL A 44 5.18 7.65 -7.92
N GLU A 45 5.06 6.50 -7.25
CA GLU A 45 5.36 6.32 -5.83
C GLU A 45 6.80 6.75 -5.47
N LYS A 46 7.74 6.52 -6.38
CA LYS A 46 9.16 6.89 -6.20
C LYS A 46 9.48 8.34 -6.57
N SER A 47 8.51 9.07 -7.11
CA SER A 47 8.71 10.42 -7.66
C SER A 47 8.21 11.52 -6.73
N ASP A 48 8.66 12.74 -7.00
CA ASP A 48 8.16 13.96 -6.32
C ASP A 48 6.67 14.24 -6.60
N LEU A 49 6.06 13.54 -7.57
CA LEU A 49 4.64 13.66 -7.87
C LEU A 49 3.75 12.85 -6.93
N ALA A 50 4.30 11.91 -6.15
CA ALA A 50 3.53 10.98 -5.32
C ALA A 50 2.54 11.69 -4.39
N GLU A 51 2.99 12.75 -3.71
CA GLU A 51 2.15 13.49 -2.76
C GLU A 51 0.96 14.16 -3.45
N ASN A 52 1.17 14.82 -4.59
CA ASN A 52 0.05 15.46 -5.29
C ASN A 52 -0.86 14.43 -5.94
N PHE A 53 -0.28 13.39 -6.55
CA PHE A 53 -1.03 12.35 -7.24
C PHE A 53 -1.88 11.49 -6.29
N GLY A 54 -1.47 11.33 -5.04
CA GLY A 54 -2.24 10.61 -4.02
C GLY A 54 -3.67 11.14 -3.82
N GLN A 55 -3.97 12.38 -4.24
CA GLN A 55 -5.32 12.93 -4.19
C GLN A 55 -6.22 12.46 -5.34
N HIS A 56 -5.62 11.94 -6.42
CA HIS A 56 -6.27 11.56 -7.68
C HIS A 56 -6.15 10.07 -8.01
N VAL A 57 -5.29 9.33 -7.30
CA VAL A 57 -5.01 7.90 -7.57
C VAL A 57 -6.26 7.03 -7.53
N ASN A 58 -7.29 7.41 -6.77
CA ASN A 58 -8.55 6.65 -6.67
C ASN A 58 -9.28 6.53 -8.01
N ARG A 59 -9.02 7.40 -8.99
CA ARG A 59 -9.55 7.25 -10.36
C ARG A 59 -9.02 5.99 -11.06
N THR A 60 -7.94 5.41 -10.57
CA THR A 60 -7.42 4.12 -11.05
C THR A 60 -8.39 2.97 -10.78
N ILE A 61 -9.36 3.12 -9.87
CA ILE A 61 -10.38 2.11 -9.59
C ILE A 61 -11.11 1.68 -10.87
N PHE A 62 -11.40 2.61 -11.80
CA PHE A 62 -12.05 2.28 -13.08
C PHE A 62 -11.24 1.31 -13.94
N LEU A 63 -9.91 1.39 -13.88
CA LEU A 63 -9.03 0.46 -14.59
C LEU A 63 -8.86 -0.84 -13.82
N TRP A 64 -8.81 -0.77 -12.49
CA TRP A 64 -8.75 -1.93 -11.61
C TRP A 64 -9.95 -2.87 -11.77
N GLU A 65 -11.17 -2.31 -11.91
CA GLU A 65 -12.39 -3.11 -12.09
C GLU A 65 -12.34 -3.99 -13.35
N LYS A 66 -11.64 -3.52 -14.40
CA LYS A 66 -11.49 -4.19 -15.70
C LYS A 66 -10.46 -5.32 -15.71
N LEU A 67 -9.63 -5.43 -14.67
CA LEU A 67 -8.70 -6.55 -14.53
C LEU A 67 -9.47 -7.85 -14.26
N GLU A 68 -9.06 -8.95 -14.89
CA GLU A 68 -9.71 -10.25 -14.72
C GLU A 68 -9.01 -11.11 -13.66
N ASP A 69 -7.68 -11.01 -13.58
CA ASP A 69 -6.88 -11.80 -12.65
C ASP A 69 -6.93 -11.22 -11.23
N GLU A 70 -7.17 -12.09 -10.26
CA GLU A 70 -7.34 -11.71 -8.85
C GLU A 70 -6.02 -11.28 -8.18
N ASP A 71 -4.89 -11.86 -8.59
CA ASP A 71 -3.58 -11.48 -8.06
C ASP A 71 -3.17 -10.09 -8.60
N GLU A 72 -3.42 -9.83 -9.89
CA GLU A 72 -3.25 -8.50 -10.50
C GLU A 72 -4.15 -7.46 -9.82
N LYS A 73 -5.43 -7.79 -9.60
CA LYS A 73 -6.37 -6.92 -8.86
C LYS A 73 -5.88 -6.62 -7.45
N ASN A 74 -5.42 -7.63 -6.73
CA ASN A 74 -4.90 -7.46 -5.37
C ASN A 74 -3.68 -6.53 -5.37
N GLU A 75 -2.74 -6.71 -6.30
CA GLU A 75 -1.54 -5.89 -6.39
C GLU A 75 -1.85 -4.43 -6.76
N ILE A 76 -2.70 -4.19 -7.75
CA ILE A 76 -3.08 -2.84 -8.14
C ILE A 76 -3.85 -2.13 -7.03
N LEU A 77 -4.81 -2.80 -6.37
CA LEU A 77 -5.55 -2.20 -5.25
C LEU A 77 -4.62 -1.85 -4.08
N ARG A 78 -3.61 -2.69 -3.81
CA ARG A 78 -2.58 -2.41 -2.81
C ARG A 78 -1.81 -1.14 -3.16
N LEU A 79 -1.35 -1.00 -4.41
CA LEU A 79 -0.62 0.20 -4.87
C LEU A 79 -1.49 1.47 -4.80
N ILE A 80 -2.76 1.39 -5.18
CA ILE A 80 -3.72 2.50 -5.01
C ILE A 80 -3.79 2.90 -3.53
N CYS A 81 -3.92 1.92 -2.63
CA CYS A 81 -3.98 2.16 -1.19
C CYS A 81 -2.71 2.81 -0.65
N ASP A 82 -1.54 2.37 -1.09
CA ASP A 82 -0.24 2.90 -0.64
C ASP A 82 -0.04 4.37 -1.07
N LEU A 83 -0.50 4.72 -2.27
CA LEU A 83 -0.39 6.07 -2.83
C LEU A 83 -1.44 7.06 -2.32
N GLN A 84 -2.66 6.63 -2.01
CA GLN A 84 -3.74 7.56 -1.66
C GLN A 84 -3.41 8.36 -0.39
N ASN A 85 -3.66 9.67 -0.43
CA ASN A 85 -3.56 10.53 0.75
C ASN A 85 -4.83 11.34 1.01
N LYS A 86 -5.89 11.03 0.25
CA LYS A 86 -7.24 11.57 0.45
C LYS A 86 -8.20 10.43 0.71
N ASN A 87 -8.86 10.48 1.86
CA ASN A 87 -9.88 9.49 2.21
C ASN A 87 -11.05 9.55 1.24
N ASP A 88 -11.48 8.38 0.80
CA ASP A 88 -12.63 8.19 -0.05
C ASP A 88 -13.48 7.03 0.49
N ALA A 89 -14.78 7.27 0.65
CA ALA A 89 -15.68 6.33 1.31
C ALA A 89 -15.97 5.09 0.45
N GLU A 90 -15.94 5.24 -0.87
CA GLU A 90 -16.12 4.15 -1.83
C GLU A 90 -14.88 3.26 -1.83
N LEU A 91 -13.68 3.84 -1.97
CA LEU A 91 -12.43 3.09 -1.86
C LEU A 91 -12.31 2.39 -0.49
N ALA A 92 -12.66 3.05 0.62
CA ALA A 92 -12.65 2.41 1.93
C ALA A 92 -13.56 1.17 2.00
N SER A 93 -14.70 1.20 1.31
CA SER A 93 -15.64 0.08 1.25
C SER A 93 -15.09 -1.05 0.38
N ILE A 94 -14.55 -0.73 -0.80
CA ILE A 94 -13.88 -1.68 -1.70
C ILE A 94 -12.74 -2.41 -0.96
N VAL A 95 -11.88 -1.66 -0.28
CA VAL A 95 -10.73 -2.22 0.45
C VAL A 95 -11.20 -3.10 1.61
N TYR A 96 -12.23 -2.69 2.35
CA TYR A 96 -12.78 -3.49 3.43
C TYR A 96 -13.34 -4.82 2.91
N ASP A 97 -14.12 -4.79 1.83
CA ASP A 97 -14.71 -5.99 1.24
C ASP A 97 -13.63 -6.91 0.67
N HIS A 98 -12.61 -6.36 0.00
CA HIS A 98 -11.42 -7.09 -0.46
C HIS A 98 -10.74 -7.85 0.68
N LEU A 99 -10.42 -7.16 1.77
CA LEU A 99 -9.79 -7.77 2.95
C LEU A 99 -10.71 -8.81 3.60
N LYS A 100 -12.02 -8.55 3.67
CA LYS A 100 -12.99 -9.48 4.24
C LYS A 100 -13.10 -10.77 3.43
N MET A 101 -13.09 -10.69 2.10
CA MET A 101 -13.10 -11.88 1.23
C MET A 101 -11.86 -12.76 1.50
N LYS A 102 -10.67 -12.14 1.60
CA LYS A 102 -9.39 -12.86 1.74
C LYS A 102 -9.12 -13.36 3.17
N TYR A 103 -9.50 -12.58 4.18
CA TYR A 103 -9.06 -12.78 5.57
C TYR A 103 -10.21 -12.91 6.60
N SER A 104 -11.47 -13.12 6.18
CA SER A 104 -12.61 -13.26 7.10
C SER A 104 -12.45 -14.33 8.19
N LYS A 105 -11.62 -15.35 7.97
CA LYS A 105 -11.33 -16.43 8.94
C LYS A 105 -10.22 -16.08 9.92
N ASP A 106 -9.57 -14.93 9.78
CA ASP A 106 -8.55 -14.47 10.72
C ASP A 106 -9.23 -14.10 12.05
N PRO A 107 -8.84 -14.72 13.19
CA PRO A 107 -9.46 -14.47 14.48
C PRO A 107 -9.27 -13.02 14.96
N LEU A 108 -8.28 -12.31 14.42
CA LEU A 108 -7.97 -10.92 14.73
C LEU A 108 -8.41 -9.96 13.62
N PHE A 109 -9.24 -10.39 12.67
CA PHE A 109 -9.65 -9.60 11.51
C PHE A 109 -10.14 -8.19 11.91
N ASN A 110 -11.13 -8.10 12.80
CA ASN A 110 -11.71 -6.82 13.23
C ASN A 110 -10.68 -5.91 13.94
N GLU A 111 -9.76 -6.53 14.68
CA GLU A 111 -8.71 -5.82 15.39
C GLU A 111 -7.70 -5.22 14.39
N LYS A 112 -7.31 -5.99 13.38
CA LYS A 112 -6.45 -5.52 12.29
C LYS A 112 -7.13 -4.43 11.47
N ILE A 113 -8.43 -4.55 11.16
CA ILE A 113 -9.21 -3.49 10.50
C ILE A 113 -9.18 -2.18 11.29
N ARG A 114 -9.22 -2.25 12.63
CA ARG A 114 -9.06 -1.07 13.49
C ARG A 114 -7.65 -0.49 13.36
N LEU A 115 -6.61 -1.32 13.50
CA LEU A 115 -5.20 -0.89 13.48
C LEU A 115 -4.77 -0.23 12.16
N ILE A 116 -5.37 -0.62 11.04
CA ILE A 116 -5.08 -0.02 9.72
C ILE A 116 -5.97 1.18 9.37
N GLY A 117 -6.83 1.64 10.29
CA GLY A 117 -7.65 2.85 10.11
C GLY A 117 -8.92 2.67 9.28
N LEU A 118 -9.25 1.45 8.82
CA LEU A 118 -10.47 1.20 8.04
C LEU A 118 -11.76 1.23 8.86
N ARG A 119 -11.67 1.06 10.19
CA ARG A 119 -12.86 1.10 11.06
C ARG A 119 -13.56 2.46 11.04
N SER A 120 -12.80 3.56 11.13
CA SER A 120 -13.34 4.92 11.03
C SER A 120 -13.41 5.41 9.59
N ARG A 121 -12.69 4.75 8.66
CA ARG A 121 -12.52 5.20 7.26
C ARG A 121 -11.81 6.55 7.13
N GLU A 122 -11.11 6.98 8.17
CA GLU A 122 -10.55 8.33 8.27
C GLU A 122 -9.02 8.39 8.13
N ASN A 123 -8.29 7.28 8.05
CA ASN A 123 -6.85 7.25 7.78
C ASN A 123 -6.38 5.85 7.34
N PHE A 124 -6.75 5.44 6.13
CA PHE A 124 -6.51 4.07 5.65
C PHE A 124 -5.50 3.97 4.49
N GLN A 125 -4.64 4.98 4.33
CA GLN A 125 -3.49 4.88 3.43
C GLN A 125 -2.66 3.64 3.77
N GLY A 126 -2.32 2.87 2.74
CA GLY A 126 -1.60 1.60 2.82
C GLY A 126 -2.32 0.50 3.58
N ALA A 127 -3.65 0.57 3.73
CA ALA A 127 -4.42 -0.37 4.52
C ALA A 127 -4.15 -1.86 4.18
N ILE A 128 -4.05 -2.20 2.90
CA ILE A 128 -3.78 -3.57 2.45
C ILE A 128 -2.38 -4.01 2.89
N SER A 129 -1.34 -3.26 2.51
CA SER A 129 0.05 -3.53 2.89
C SER A 129 0.22 -3.66 4.41
N LYS A 130 -0.45 -2.78 5.17
CA LYS A 130 -0.45 -2.80 6.64
C LYS A 130 -1.17 -4.03 7.20
N PHE A 131 -2.31 -4.44 6.62
CA PHE A 131 -3.03 -5.64 7.05
C PHE A 131 -2.20 -6.90 6.80
N GLU A 132 -1.56 -6.98 5.64
CA GLU A 132 -0.67 -8.08 5.28
C GLU A 132 0.53 -8.16 6.22
N LEU A 133 1.13 -7.01 6.56
CA LEU A 133 2.18 -6.94 7.57
C LEU A 133 1.71 -7.41 8.95
N LEU A 134 0.55 -6.95 9.45
CA LEU A 134 -0.03 -7.43 10.72
C LEU A 134 -0.31 -8.95 10.72
N THR A 135 -0.59 -9.52 9.54
CA THR A 135 -0.80 -10.96 9.38
C THR A 135 0.50 -11.75 9.37
N HIS A 136 1.57 -11.13 8.87
CA HIS A 136 2.92 -11.65 8.90
C HIS A 136 3.57 -11.57 10.28
N MET A 137 3.22 -10.56 11.09
CA MET A 137 3.80 -10.31 12.42
C MET A 137 3.58 -11.49 13.39
N LYS A 138 4.54 -12.42 13.40
CA LYS A 138 4.59 -13.59 14.28
C LYS A 138 6.02 -13.80 14.74
N LYS A 139 6.19 -14.30 15.96
CA LYS A 139 7.52 -14.63 16.49
C LYS A 139 8.30 -15.54 15.53
N GLY A 140 9.58 -15.23 15.32
CA GLY A 140 10.48 -15.95 14.41
C GLY A 140 10.29 -15.63 12.93
N LYS A 141 9.39 -14.70 12.57
CA LYS A 141 9.30 -14.16 11.21
C LYS A 141 10.25 -12.99 11.03
N PHE A 142 10.60 -12.71 9.78
CA PHE A 142 11.53 -11.67 9.41
C PHE A 142 10.85 -10.53 8.69
N VAL A 143 11.36 -9.33 8.89
CA VAL A 143 10.89 -8.11 8.24
C VAL A 143 12.09 -7.28 7.79
N PHE A 144 11.90 -6.50 6.74
CA PHE A 144 12.89 -5.52 6.29
C PHE A 144 12.52 -4.12 6.76
N HIS A 145 13.50 -3.37 7.28
CA HIS A 145 13.30 -1.98 7.71
C HIS A 145 13.70 -0.98 6.61
N LYS A 146 12.71 -0.28 6.03
CA LYS A 146 12.87 0.64 4.90
C LYS A 146 13.86 1.79 5.15
N ALA A 147 14.06 2.22 6.40
CA ALA A 147 15.00 3.29 6.73
C ALA A 147 16.43 2.81 7.10
N GLY A 148 16.80 1.60 6.71
CA GLY A 148 18.21 1.16 6.71
C GLY A 148 18.68 0.38 7.94
N TRP A 149 17.78 -0.19 8.75
CA TRP A 149 18.17 -1.07 9.87
C TRP A 149 18.46 -2.51 9.41
N GLY A 150 18.18 -2.83 8.14
CA GLY A 150 18.40 -4.15 7.56
C GLY A 150 17.24 -5.11 7.81
N THR A 151 17.56 -6.40 7.79
CA THR A 151 16.61 -7.46 8.15
C THR A 151 16.47 -7.54 9.67
N GLY A 152 15.27 -7.77 10.17
CA GLY A 152 15.03 -8.00 11.58
C GLY A 152 14.12 -9.18 11.87
N GLU A 153 14.42 -9.91 12.94
CA GLU A 153 13.60 -11.00 13.46
C GLU A 153 12.59 -10.46 14.47
N ILE A 154 11.34 -10.91 14.37
CA ILE A 154 10.29 -10.64 15.35
C ILE A 154 10.50 -11.56 16.56
N LEU A 155 10.90 -10.99 17.69
CA LEU A 155 11.13 -11.73 18.93
C LEU A 155 9.84 -11.96 19.73
N ASP A 156 8.98 -10.94 19.76
CA ASP A 156 7.71 -10.94 20.48
C ASP A 156 6.77 -9.83 19.98
N LEU A 157 5.47 -9.95 20.25
CA LEU A 157 4.48 -8.91 19.98
C LEU A 157 3.40 -8.84 21.06
N SER A 158 2.91 -7.63 21.32
CA SER A 158 1.83 -7.37 22.27
C SER A 158 0.73 -6.55 21.59
N LEU A 159 -0.40 -7.19 21.30
CA LEU A 159 -1.58 -6.51 20.76
C LEU A 159 -2.18 -5.50 21.76
N LEU A 160 -2.08 -5.80 23.06
CA LEU A 160 -2.59 -4.93 24.12
C LEU A 160 -1.83 -3.61 24.21
N ARG A 161 -0.52 -3.65 23.96
CA ARG A 161 0.34 -2.46 23.97
C ARG A 161 0.57 -1.91 22.57
N GLU A 162 0.05 -2.58 21.55
CA GLU A 162 0.30 -2.29 20.13
C GLU A 162 1.79 -2.11 19.85
N GLU A 163 2.62 -3.03 20.34
CA GLU A 163 4.08 -2.98 20.21
C GLU A 163 4.65 -4.34 19.79
N MET A 164 5.85 -4.30 19.20
CA MET A 164 6.62 -5.49 18.85
C MET A 164 8.08 -5.32 19.22
N ASN A 165 8.70 -6.42 19.63
CA ASN A 165 10.13 -6.50 19.92
C ASN A 165 10.84 -7.18 18.75
N LEU A 166 11.89 -6.53 18.27
CA LEU A 166 12.67 -6.94 17.11
C LEU A 166 14.16 -6.94 17.42
N GLU A 167 14.90 -7.76 16.71
CA GLU A 167 16.36 -7.68 16.62
C GLU A 167 16.76 -7.50 15.16
N PHE A 168 17.55 -6.46 14.86
CA PHE A 168 17.95 -6.08 13.51
C PHE A 168 19.44 -6.32 13.28
N GLU A 169 19.81 -6.68 12.05
CA GLU A 169 21.20 -6.94 11.67
C GLU A 169 22.15 -5.75 11.93
N TYR A 170 21.71 -4.53 11.61
CA TYR A 170 22.57 -3.34 11.67
C TYR A 170 22.34 -2.47 12.90
N VAL A 171 21.53 -2.93 13.86
CA VAL A 171 21.22 -2.14 15.06
C VAL A 171 21.41 -2.98 16.30
N VAL A 172 22.29 -2.51 17.19
CA VAL A 172 22.65 -3.24 18.40
C VAL A 172 21.47 -3.31 19.38
N GLY A 173 21.20 -4.54 19.82
CA GLY A 173 20.25 -4.88 20.88
C GLY A 173 18.79 -4.88 20.42
N HIS A 174 17.91 -5.31 21.33
CA HIS A 174 16.48 -5.39 21.04
C HIS A 174 15.87 -4.00 20.86
N LYS A 175 14.98 -3.87 19.88
CA LYS A 175 14.17 -2.68 19.62
C LYS A 175 12.71 -2.98 19.87
N SER A 176 12.07 -2.13 20.67
CA SER A 176 10.61 -2.07 20.73
C SER A 176 10.13 -1.02 19.73
N LEU A 177 9.20 -1.41 18.85
CA LEU A 177 8.50 -0.51 17.94
C LEU A 177 7.01 -0.56 18.24
N SER A 178 6.35 0.60 18.30
CA SER A 178 4.90 0.66 18.23
C SER A 178 4.42 0.15 16.86
N PHE A 179 3.22 -0.40 16.80
CA PHE A 179 2.60 -0.81 15.54
C PHE A 179 2.49 0.37 14.58
N GLU A 180 2.21 1.58 15.06
CA GLU A 180 2.19 2.76 14.21
C GLU A 180 3.52 2.98 13.47
N ASN A 181 4.65 2.86 14.16
CA ASN A 181 5.98 3.01 13.57
C ASN A 181 6.33 1.81 12.69
N ALA A 182 6.02 0.59 13.15
CA ALA A 182 6.26 -0.64 12.42
C ALA A 182 5.53 -0.64 11.06
N LEU A 183 4.25 -0.24 11.04
CA LEU A 183 3.42 -0.17 9.84
C LEU A 183 3.90 0.87 8.82
N LYS A 184 4.71 1.85 9.24
CA LYS A 184 5.32 2.86 8.36
C LYS A 184 6.69 2.41 7.80
N THR A 185 7.41 1.57 8.55
CA THR A 185 8.84 1.33 8.32
C THR A 185 9.20 -0.10 7.95
N LEU A 186 8.32 -1.07 8.20
CA LEU A 186 8.60 -2.49 7.99
C LEU A 186 7.90 -3.04 6.75
N VAL A 187 8.51 -4.06 6.15
CA VAL A 187 7.95 -4.87 5.06
C VAL A 187 8.14 -6.35 5.41
N PRO A 188 7.16 -7.22 5.17
CA PRO A 188 7.33 -8.67 5.29
C PRO A 188 8.45 -9.21 4.38
N LEU A 189 9.20 -10.21 4.86
CA LEU A 189 10.16 -11.03 4.09
C LEU A 189 9.71 -12.49 4.00
#